data_AF-A0A9D8M5R8-F1
#
_entry.id   AF-A0A9D8M5R8-F1
#
_cell.length_a   1.000
_cell.length_b   1.000
_cell.length_c   1.000
_cell.angle_alpha   90.00
_cell.angle_beta   90.00
_cell.angle_gamma   90.00
#
_symmetry.space_group_name_H-M   'P 1'
#
loop_
_entity.id
_entity.type
_entity.pdbx_description
1 polymer ?
#
loop_
_entity_poly.entity_id
_entity_poly.type
_entity_poly.pdbx_seq_one_letter_code
_entity_poly.pdbx_strand_id
1 'polypeptide(L)'
;MARRKLELTLAINDYDHVRDLVSGAVPVEGVDLTCLSYSVEEIFFRFTLHREWHVSELSLAKYCALRAAGDTSLVAIPVFPSRSFRHSAIFVRADGPVDDPRALAGARIGVPEWTQTATVYVRGLLAETYGVSLTGVEWVQGGTNEPGRIEGVAVDLPDGVRVTRVHDR
;
A
#
# COMPACT_ATOMS: atom_id res chain seq x y z
N MET A 1 6.55 16.88 -40.36
CA MET A 1 5.75 15.67 -40.06
C MET A 1 5.26 15.77 -38.63
N ALA A 2 3.98 15.55 -38.36
CA ALA A 2 3.48 15.50 -36.98
C ALA A 2 4.11 14.30 -36.26
N ARG A 3 4.72 14.52 -35.10
CA ARG A 3 5.35 13.47 -34.29
C ARG A 3 4.23 12.54 -33.78
N ARG A 4 4.35 11.24 -34.01
CA ARG A 4 3.40 10.24 -33.49
C ARG A 4 3.41 10.33 -31.96
N LYS A 5 2.22 10.44 -31.35
CA LYS A 5 2.07 10.42 -29.89
C LYS A 5 2.38 9.03 -29.34
N LEU A 6 2.93 8.97 -28.14
CA LEU A 6 3.14 7.72 -27.41
C LEU A 6 1.83 7.28 -26.77
N GLU A 7 1.37 6.06 -27.07
CA GLU A 7 0.16 5.49 -26.47
C GLU A 7 0.52 4.91 -25.09
N LEU A 8 -0.09 5.43 -24.03
CA LEU A 8 0.12 4.95 -22.66
C LEU A 8 -1.20 4.68 -21.96
N THR A 9 -1.19 3.70 -21.06
CA THR A 9 -2.28 3.44 -20.12
C THR A 9 -1.84 3.83 -18.71
N LEU A 10 -2.71 4.54 -17.99
CA LEU A 10 -2.51 4.93 -16.59
C LEU A 10 -3.64 4.37 -15.74
N ALA A 11 -3.33 3.52 -14.77
CA ALA A 11 -4.30 3.15 -13.73
C ALA A 11 -4.13 4.05 -12.50
N ILE A 12 -5.20 4.74 -12.13
CA ILE A 12 -5.21 5.71 -11.04
C ILE A 12 -6.61 5.77 -10.40
N ASN A 13 -6.65 5.90 -9.08
CA ASN A 13 -7.88 6.11 -8.34
C ASN A 13 -8.41 7.53 -8.57
N ASP A 14 -9.73 7.71 -8.43
CA ASP A 14 -10.36 9.01 -8.60
C ASP A 14 -10.04 9.93 -7.39
N TYR A 15 -9.15 10.89 -7.61
CA TYR A 15 -8.89 11.97 -6.67
C TYR A 15 -9.12 13.33 -7.33
N ASP A 16 -9.60 14.29 -6.55
CA ASP A 16 -9.82 15.66 -7.05
C ASP A 16 -8.58 16.28 -7.68
N HIS A 17 -7.40 16.02 -7.10
CA HIS A 17 -6.13 16.62 -7.54
C HIS A 17 -5.49 15.94 -8.77
N VAL A 18 -6.10 14.88 -9.31
CA VAL A 18 -5.70 14.24 -10.58
C VAL A 18 -6.77 14.35 -11.65
N ARG A 19 -7.93 14.94 -11.34
CA ARG A 19 -9.10 14.99 -12.22
C ARG A 19 -8.82 15.64 -13.57
N ASP A 20 -8.02 16.70 -13.61
CA ASP A 20 -7.72 17.41 -14.86
C ASP A 20 -6.88 16.55 -15.82
N LEU A 21 -6.01 15.70 -15.27
CA LEU A 21 -5.26 14.70 -16.04
C LEU A 21 -6.19 13.59 -16.54
N VAL A 22 -6.99 13.02 -15.62
CA VAL A 22 -7.87 11.87 -15.92
C VAL A 22 -8.97 12.21 -16.93
N SER A 23 -9.52 13.42 -16.85
CA SER A 23 -10.54 13.92 -17.79
C SER A 23 -9.97 14.37 -19.13
N GLY A 24 -8.64 14.53 -19.24
CA GLY A 24 -7.98 15.09 -20.41
C GLY A 24 -8.09 16.62 -20.55
N ALA A 25 -8.63 17.32 -19.54
CA ALA A 25 -8.64 18.78 -19.51
C ALA A 25 -7.22 19.38 -19.55
N VAL A 26 -6.26 18.69 -18.94
CA VAL A 26 -4.83 18.98 -19.04
C VAL A 26 -4.13 17.79 -19.72
N PRO A 27 -3.81 17.88 -21.02
CA PRO A 27 -3.18 16.79 -21.75
C PRO A 27 -1.70 16.66 -21.40
N VAL A 28 -1.18 15.43 -21.49
CA VAL A 28 0.26 15.18 -21.42
C VAL A 28 0.89 15.40 -22.80
N GLU A 29 1.86 16.30 -22.88
CA GLU A 29 2.54 16.62 -24.14
C GLU A 29 3.15 15.36 -24.77
N GLY A 30 2.83 15.11 -26.05
CA GLY A 30 3.40 14.00 -26.81
C GLY A 30 2.84 12.62 -26.46
N VAL A 31 1.85 12.51 -25.56
CA VAL A 31 1.23 11.24 -25.14
C VAL A 31 -0.24 11.21 -25.55
N ASP A 32 -0.69 10.04 -25.97
CA ASP A 32 -2.10 9.67 -26.03
C ASP A 32 -2.40 8.78 -24.82
N LEU A 33 -3.04 9.36 -23.80
CA LEU A 33 -3.14 8.75 -22.47
C LEU A 33 -4.54 8.17 -22.25
N THR A 34 -4.61 6.86 -22.09
CA THR A 34 -5.83 6.16 -21.65
C THR A 34 -5.80 6.01 -20.12
N CYS A 35 -6.71 6.69 -19.43
CA CYS A 35 -6.84 6.56 -17.97
C CYS A 35 -7.84 5.44 -17.61
N LEU A 36 -7.46 4.59 -16.66
CA LEU A 36 -8.24 3.50 -16.11
C LEU A 36 -8.49 3.77 -14.63
N SER A 37 -9.76 3.84 -14.22
CA SER A 37 -10.14 4.18 -12.85
C SER A 37 -10.62 2.96 -12.07
N TYR A 38 -9.88 2.62 -11.01
CA TYR A 38 -10.14 1.49 -10.12
C TYR A 38 -9.83 1.89 -8.67
N SER A 39 -10.22 1.05 -7.70
CA SER A 39 -9.77 1.22 -6.31
C SER A 39 -8.26 1.01 -6.18
N VAL A 40 -7.63 1.67 -5.21
CA VAL A 40 -6.18 1.55 -4.98
C VAL A 40 -5.75 0.11 -4.72
N GLU A 41 -6.56 -0.69 -4.04
CA GLU A 41 -6.29 -2.10 -3.77
C GLU A 41 -6.21 -2.90 -5.06
N GLU A 42 -7.16 -2.70 -5.98
CA GLU A 42 -7.20 -3.39 -7.27
C GLU A 42 -6.02 -2.95 -8.16
N ILE A 43 -5.74 -1.64 -8.21
CA ILE A 43 -4.58 -1.09 -8.94
C ILE A 43 -3.30 -1.76 -8.43
N PHE A 44 -3.07 -1.73 -7.12
CA PHE A 44 -1.84 -2.26 -6.56
C PHE A 44 -1.73 -3.76 -6.80
N PHE A 45 -2.82 -4.52 -6.63
CA PHE A 45 -2.80 -5.97 -6.83
C PHE A 45 -2.44 -6.35 -8.27
N ARG A 46 -3.22 -5.86 -9.25
CA ARG A 46 -3.04 -6.19 -10.68
C ARG A 46 -1.71 -5.69 -11.20
N PHE A 47 -1.28 -4.48 -10.83
CA PHE A 47 0.02 -3.98 -11.27
C PHE A 47 1.19 -4.75 -10.65
N THR A 48 1.14 -5.04 -9.34
CA THR A 48 2.23 -5.74 -8.65
C THR A 48 2.43 -7.16 -9.20
N LEU A 49 1.35 -7.87 -9.55
CA LEU A 49 1.44 -9.26 -10.00
C LEU A 49 1.55 -9.41 -11.53
N HIS A 50 0.94 -8.51 -12.30
CA HIS A 50 0.70 -8.75 -13.72
C HIS A 50 1.13 -7.59 -14.63
N ARG A 51 1.49 -6.42 -14.08
CA ARG A 51 1.94 -5.24 -14.86
C ARG A 51 0.98 -4.88 -16.00
N GLU A 52 -0.34 -4.89 -15.73
CA GLU A 52 -1.39 -4.81 -16.76
C GLU A 52 -1.50 -3.47 -17.50
N TRP A 53 -0.72 -2.46 -17.11
CA TRP A 53 -0.73 -1.12 -17.70
C TRP A 53 0.67 -0.49 -17.66
N HIS A 54 0.85 0.62 -18.38
CA HIS A 54 2.17 1.24 -18.54
C HIS A 54 2.56 2.11 -17.33
N VAL A 55 1.60 2.81 -16.73
CA VAL A 55 1.81 3.73 -15.60
C VAL A 55 0.81 3.41 -14.49
N SER A 56 1.27 3.37 -13.24
CA SER A 56 0.46 2.93 -12.10
C SER A 56 0.70 3.77 -10.87
N GLU A 57 -0.33 3.95 -10.05
CA GLU A 57 -0.10 4.09 -8.61
C GLU A 57 0.41 2.77 -8.03
N LEU A 58 1.27 2.84 -7.00
CA LEU A 58 1.76 1.66 -6.29
C LEU A 58 1.99 1.99 -4.82
N SER A 59 1.73 1.02 -3.94
CA SER A 59 2.15 1.10 -2.53
C SER A 59 3.66 1.36 -2.44
N LEU A 60 4.07 2.45 -1.80
CA LEU A 60 5.49 2.78 -1.62
C LEU A 60 6.27 1.65 -0.93
N ALA A 61 5.68 1.04 0.09
CA ALA A 61 6.29 -0.12 0.76
C ALA A 61 6.49 -1.32 -0.19
N LYS A 62 5.54 -1.58 -1.12
CA LYS A 62 5.69 -2.64 -2.13
C LYS A 62 6.77 -2.28 -3.15
N TYR A 63 6.83 -1.02 -3.59
CA TYR A 63 7.91 -0.54 -4.45
C TYR A 63 9.28 -0.74 -3.80
N CYS A 64 9.45 -0.31 -2.54
CA CYS A 64 10.70 -0.51 -1.81
C CYS A 64 11.06 -2.00 -1.66
N ALA A 65 10.09 -2.86 -1.37
CA ALA A 65 10.30 -4.31 -1.28
C ALA A 65 10.75 -4.90 -2.63
N LEU A 66 10.10 -4.54 -3.74
CA LEU A 66 10.51 -4.95 -5.09
C LEU A 66 11.94 -4.50 -5.41
N ARG A 67 12.26 -3.24 -5.13
CA ARG A 67 13.62 -2.69 -5.33
C ARG A 67 14.66 -3.41 -4.49
N ALA A 68 14.35 -3.69 -3.22
CA ALA A 68 15.24 -4.44 -2.33
C ALA A 68 15.46 -5.88 -2.81
N ALA A 69 14.44 -6.49 -3.42
CA ALA A 69 14.55 -7.79 -4.07
C ALA A 69 15.26 -7.77 -5.45
N GLY A 70 15.75 -6.61 -5.89
CA GLY A 70 16.48 -6.46 -7.15
C GLY A 70 15.62 -6.22 -8.39
N ASP A 71 14.30 -6.04 -8.25
CA ASP A 71 13.44 -5.69 -9.37
C ASP A 71 13.70 -4.23 -9.82
N THR A 72 14.26 -4.06 -11.02
CA THR A 72 14.51 -2.75 -11.64
C THR A 72 13.57 -2.45 -12.80
N SER A 73 12.50 -3.22 -12.98
CA SER A 73 11.52 -3.02 -14.06
C SER A 73 10.66 -1.76 -13.88
N LEU A 74 10.64 -1.19 -12.67
CA LEU A 74 9.84 -0.03 -12.31
C LEU A 74 10.70 1.21 -12.03
N VAL A 75 10.30 2.33 -12.62
CA VAL A 75 10.83 3.67 -12.33
C VAL A 75 9.76 4.45 -11.58
N ALA A 76 10.07 4.85 -10.35
CA ALA A 76 9.16 5.69 -9.57
C ALA A 76 9.28 7.16 -9.99
N ILE A 77 8.14 7.83 -10.04
CA ILE A 77 8.04 9.28 -10.19
C ILE A 77 7.68 9.83 -8.79
N PRO A 78 8.30 10.93 -8.31
CA PRO A 78 8.07 11.45 -6.95
C PRO A 78 6.72 12.18 -6.81
N VAL A 79 5.63 11.47 -7.13
CA VAL A 79 4.25 11.95 -7.05
C VAL A 79 3.48 11.02 -6.12
N PHE A 80 2.89 11.58 -5.08
CA PHE A 80 2.17 10.85 -4.04
C PHE A 80 0.69 11.26 -4.02
N PRO A 81 -0.14 10.65 -4.89
CA PRO A 81 -1.55 11.02 -5.02
C PRO A 81 -2.38 10.53 -3.82
N SER A 82 -2.16 9.29 -3.37
CA SER A 82 -2.81 8.77 -2.16
C SER A 82 -2.25 9.40 -0.88
N ARG A 83 -3.08 10.17 -0.15
CA ARG A 83 -2.70 10.84 1.10
C ARG A 83 -3.74 10.59 2.20
N SER A 84 -3.27 10.25 3.39
CA SER A 84 -4.11 10.11 4.59
C SER A 84 -3.29 10.23 5.87
N PHE A 85 -3.93 10.68 6.95
CA PHE A 85 -3.33 10.71 8.28
C PHE A 85 -3.22 9.29 8.84
N ARG A 86 -2.01 8.74 8.93
CA ARG A 86 -1.80 7.33 9.29
C ARG A 86 -2.18 6.95 10.72
N HIS A 87 -2.37 7.93 11.60
CA HIS A 87 -2.92 7.70 12.93
C HIS A 87 -4.32 7.06 12.90
N SER A 88 -5.12 7.31 11.85
CA SER A 88 -6.46 6.72 11.71
C SER A 88 -6.46 5.27 11.23
N ALA A 89 -5.29 4.65 11.04
CA ALA A 89 -5.17 3.27 10.56
C ALA A 89 -5.07 2.24 11.71
N ILE A 90 -5.21 2.68 12.97
CA ILE A 90 -5.26 1.81 14.14
C ILE A 90 -6.71 1.71 14.60
N PHE A 91 -7.26 0.50 14.58
CA PHE A 91 -8.62 0.22 15.02
C PHE A 91 -8.56 -0.63 16.29
N VAL A 92 -9.30 -0.19 17.31
CA VAL A 92 -9.47 -0.90 18.57
C VAL A 92 -10.96 -1.08 18.84
N ARG A 93 -11.32 -2.01 19.71
CA ARG A 93 -12.71 -2.15 20.15
C ARG A 93 -13.15 -0.93 20.93
N ALA A 94 -14.34 -0.42 20.64
CA ALA A 94 -14.92 0.74 21.35
C ALA A 94 -15.13 0.47 22.85
N ASP A 95 -15.42 -0.78 23.21
CA ASP A 95 -15.55 -1.26 24.59
C ASP A 95 -14.30 -1.99 25.10
N GLY A 96 -13.17 -1.82 24.39
CA GLY A 96 -11.90 -2.44 24.71
C GLY A 96 -11.08 -1.66 25.74
N PRO A 97 -10.03 -2.28 26.31
CA PRO A 97 -9.17 -1.65 27.32
C PRO A 97 -8.07 -0.75 26.75
N VAL A 98 -8.04 -0.50 25.43
CA VAL A 98 -6.95 0.24 24.77
C VAL A 98 -7.34 1.71 24.61
N ASP A 99 -6.81 2.56 25.47
CA ASP A 99 -6.95 4.02 25.44
C ASP A 99 -5.63 4.76 25.15
N ASP A 100 -4.49 4.08 25.28
CA ASP A 100 -3.15 4.56 24.91
C ASP A 100 -2.44 3.55 24.00
N PRO A 101 -1.70 3.98 22.95
CA PRO A 101 -1.00 3.07 22.05
C PRO A 101 0.04 2.16 22.74
N ARG A 102 0.59 2.55 23.90
CA ARG A 102 1.53 1.70 24.67
C ARG A 102 0.85 0.44 25.21
N ALA A 103 -0.47 0.47 25.40
CA ALA A 103 -1.23 -0.71 25.79
C ALA A 103 -1.25 -1.82 24.72
N LEU A 104 -0.76 -1.53 23.50
CA LEU A 104 -0.57 -2.52 22.44
C LEU A 104 0.71 -3.35 22.60
N ALA A 105 1.57 -3.07 23.58
CA ALA A 105 2.71 -3.92 23.88
C ALA A 105 2.24 -5.31 24.35
N GLY A 106 2.76 -6.38 23.73
CA GLY A 106 2.31 -7.74 24.03
C GLY A 106 0.97 -8.12 23.40
N ALA A 107 0.31 -7.19 22.69
CA ALA A 107 -1.02 -7.45 22.14
C ALA A 107 -0.96 -8.34 20.88
N ARG A 108 -2.12 -8.87 20.52
CA ARG A 108 -2.35 -9.54 19.24
C ARG A 108 -2.94 -8.54 18.24
N ILE A 109 -2.19 -8.24 17.17
CA ILE A 109 -2.54 -7.17 16.23
C ILE A 109 -2.73 -7.74 14.82
N GLY A 110 -3.90 -7.45 14.23
CA GLY A 110 -4.23 -7.81 12.85
C GLY A 110 -3.64 -6.82 11.84
N VAL A 111 -3.08 -7.34 10.74
CA VAL A 111 -2.66 -6.55 9.59
C VAL A 111 -3.18 -7.16 8.28
N PRO A 112 -3.65 -6.36 7.31
CA PRO A 112 -4.03 -6.86 5.99
C PRO A 112 -2.86 -7.46 5.21
N GLU A 113 -1.75 -6.72 5.16
CA GLU A 113 -0.48 -7.11 4.57
C GLU A 113 0.65 -6.48 5.40
N TRP A 114 1.72 -7.24 5.62
CA TRP A 114 2.97 -6.74 6.18
C TRP A 114 3.55 -5.62 5.32
N THR A 115 3.49 -5.74 3.98
CA THR A 115 4.10 -4.79 3.04
C THR A 115 3.17 -3.67 2.59
N GLN A 116 2.02 -3.51 3.24
CA GLN A 116 1.15 -2.36 2.99
C GLN A 116 1.75 -1.08 3.59
N THR A 117 1.77 0.01 2.81
CA THR A 117 2.35 1.28 3.26
C THR A 117 1.73 1.76 4.57
N ALA A 118 0.40 1.68 4.73
CA ALA A 118 -0.27 2.08 5.98
C ALA A 118 0.21 1.26 7.20
N THR A 119 0.40 -0.06 7.05
CA THR A 119 0.83 -0.93 8.15
C THR A 119 2.29 -0.70 8.51
N VAL A 120 3.16 -0.42 7.53
CA VAL A 120 4.56 0.00 7.77
C VAL A 120 4.60 1.29 8.59
N TYR A 121 3.82 2.31 8.21
CA TYR A 121 3.76 3.58 8.96
C TYR A 121 3.26 3.38 10.40
N VAL A 122 2.21 2.59 10.59
CA VAL A 122 1.67 2.29 11.93
C VAL A 122 2.71 1.55 12.78
N ARG A 123 3.40 0.56 12.23
CA ARG A 123 4.47 -0.15 12.96
C ARG A 123 5.62 0.78 13.35
N GLY A 124 6.05 1.66 12.44
CA GLY A 124 7.04 2.69 12.74
C GLY A 124 6.59 3.62 13.86
N LEU A 125 5.35 4.13 13.80
CA LEU A 125 4.76 4.96 14.84
C LEU A 125 4.76 4.26 16.21
N LEU A 126 4.26 3.02 16.26
CA LEU A 126 4.19 2.22 17.50
C LEU A 126 5.58 1.99 18.09
N ALA A 127 6.56 1.61 17.27
CA ALA A 127 7.92 1.32 17.72
C ALA A 127 8.68 2.59 18.12
N GLU A 128 8.72 3.59 17.26
CA GLU A 128 9.60 4.76 17.41
C GLU A 128 9.03 5.83 18.35
N THR A 129 7.69 6.00 18.39
CA THR A 129 7.05 7.04 19.21
C THR A 129 6.51 6.50 20.54
N TYR A 130 5.98 5.28 20.54
CA TYR A 130 5.35 4.69 21.73
C TYR A 130 6.17 3.57 22.39
N GLY A 131 7.31 3.18 21.81
CA GLY A 131 8.18 2.15 22.39
C GLY A 131 7.58 0.74 22.38
N VAL A 132 6.57 0.49 21.53
CA VAL A 132 5.96 -0.84 21.39
C VAL A 132 6.88 -1.71 20.54
N SER A 133 7.51 -2.71 21.18
CA SER A 133 8.40 -3.64 20.47
C SER A 133 7.63 -4.46 19.43
N LEU A 134 8.13 -4.46 18.19
CA LEU A 134 7.57 -5.29 17.11
C LEU A 134 7.70 -6.78 17.40
N THR A 135 8.75 -7.22 18.10
CA THR A 135 8.96 -8.64 18.46
C THR A 135 8.10 -9.08 19.63
N GLY A 136 7.60 -8.13 20.43
CA GLY A 136 6.70 -8.40 21.55
C GLY A 136 5.23 -8.54 21.14
N VAL A 137 4.87 -8.19 19.91
CA VAL A 137 3.49 -8.26 19.39
C VAL A 137 3.25 -9.59 18.69
N GLU A 138 2.09 -10.19 18.91
CA GLU A 138 1.60 -11.30 18.07
C GLU A 138 0.95 -10.74 16.81
N TRP A 139 1.70 -10.72 15.70
CA TRP A 139 1.18 -10.25 14.42
C TRP A 139 0.37 -11.32 13.71
N VAL A 140 -0.82 -10.94 13.26
CA VAL A 140 -1.71 -11.83 12.53
C VAL A 140 -2.07 -11.19 11.19
N GLN A 141 -1.80 -11.88 10.09
CA GLN A 141 -2.19 -11.43 8.76
C GLN A 141 -3.53 -12.06 8.36
N GLY A 142 -4.50 -11.23 7.99
CA GLY A 142 -5.83 -11.66 7.58
C GLY A 142 -6.52 -10.65 6.67
N GLY A 143 -7.71 -11.00 6.21
CA GLY A 143 -8.58 -10.09 5.47
C GLY A 143 -9.01 -8.88 6.29
N THR A 144 -9.26 -7.73 5.65
CA THR A 144 -9.94 -6.62 6.36
C THR A 144 -11.44 -6.89 6.46
N ASN A 145 -12.07 -7.18 5.32
CA ASN A 145 -13.52 -7.49 5.22
C ASN A 145 -13.79 -8.82 4.52
N GLU A 146 -12.79 -9.40 3.85
CA GLU A 146 -12.90 -10.62 3.06
C GLU A 146 -11.70 -11.54 3.30
N PRO A 147 -11.90 -12.86 3.40
CA PRO A 147 -10.83 -13.82 3.67
C PRO A 147 -9.83 -13.91 2.50
N GLY A 148 -8.66 -14.49 2.78
CA GLY A 148 -7.73 -14.93 1.73
C GLY A 148 -6.77 -13.86 1.20
N ARG A 149 -6.62 -12.72 1.88
CA ARG A 149 -5.65 -11.70 1.48
C ARG A 149 -4.21 -12.23 1.55
N ILE A 150 -3.51 -12.13 0.43
CA ILE A 150 -2.12 -12.57 0.28
C ILE A 150 -1.16 -11.38 0.14
N GLU A 151 0.11 -11.60 0.43
CA GLU A 151 1.17 -10.64 0.13
C GLU A 151 1.38 -10.52 -1.38
N GLY A 152 1.41 -9.29 -1.89
CA GLY A 152 1.72 -9.05 -3.30
C GLY A 152 3.21 -9.14 -3.64
N VAL A 153 4.09 -9.14 -2.63
CA VAL A 153 5.55 -9.15 -2.80
C VAL A 153 6.19 -10.09 -1.76
N ALA A 154 7.42 -10.52 -2.02
CA ALA A 154 8.19 -11.27 -1.02
C ALA A 154 8.37 -10.43 0.25
N VAL A 155 8.18 -11.07 1.40
CA VAL A 155 8.29 -10.43 2.71
C VAL A 155 9.55 -10.93 3.39
N ASP A 156 10.46 -10.01 3.66
CA ASP A 156 11.57 -10.22 4.58
C ASP A 156 11.18 -9.64 5.94
N LEU A 157 11.08 -10.50 6.96
CA LEU A 157 10.67 -10.09 8.29
C LEU A 157 11.90 -9.71 9.12
N PRO A 158 11.85 -8.63 9.92
CA PRO A 158 12.93 -8.32 10.85
C PRO A 158 13.18 -9.47 11.84
N ASP A 159 14.43 -9.62 12.28
CA ASP A 159 14.83 -10.65 13.23
C ASP A 159 13.91 -10.69 14.47
N GLY A 160 13.42 -11.90 14.78
CA GLY A 160 12.54 -12.14 15.93
C GLY A 160 11.07 -11.77 15.72
N VAL A 161 10.70 -11.08 14.63
CA VAL A 161 9.30 -10.81 14.29
C VAL A 161 8.67 -12.06 13.68
N ARG A 162 7.46 -12.39 14.12
CA ARG A 162 6.65 -13.49 13.55
C ARG A 162 5.29 -12.97 13.14
N VAL A 163 4.86 -13.35 11.93
CA VAL A 163 3.53 -13.06 11.41
C VAL A 163 2.82 -14.36 11.13
N THR A 164 1.70 -14.60 11.82
CA THR A 164 0.85 -15.77 11.61
C THR A 164 -0.20 -15.42 10.56
N ARG A 165 -0.24 -16.16 9.45
CA ARG A 165 -1.33 -16.03 8.48
C ARG A 165 -2.55 -16.80 8.97
N VAL A 166 -3.69 -16.12 9.07
CA VAL A 166 -4.97 -16.77 9.33
C VAL A 166 -5.75 -16.88 8.03
N HIS A 167 -6.09 -18.11 7.68
CA HIS A 167 -7.14 -18.37 6.72
C HIS A 167 -8.44 -18.30 7.50
N ASP A 168 -9.13 -17.16 7.44
CA ASP A 168 -10.45 -17.03 8.05
C ASP A 168 -11.35 -18.16 7.49
N ARG A 169 -12.05 -18.86 8.41
CA ARG A 169 -12.93 -20.00 8.13
C ARG A 169 -14.29 -19.54 7.60
#